data_AF-A0AA42L6Y1-F1
#
_entry.id   AF-A0AA42L6Y1-F1
#
_cell.length_a   1.000
_cell.length_b   1.000
_cell.length_c   1.000
_cell.angle_alpha   90.00
_cell.angle_beta   90.00
_cell.angle_gamma   90.00
#
_symmetry.space_group_name_H-M   'P 1'
#
loop_
_entity.id
_entity.type
_entity.pdbx_description
1 polymer ?
#
loop_
_entity_poly.entity_id
_entity_poly.type
_entity_poly.pdbx_seq_one_letter_code
_entity_poly.pdbx_strand_id
1 'polypeptide(L)'
;MAKFLNTSATNYFLEELIKGAKDRLVLISPFLKLNDRMKELLEDKNRLKIDVRIVYGKSELQPQEIEWLKAQSFIRTIFFINMPTAF
;
A
#
# COMPACT_ATOMS: atom_id res chain seq x y z
N MET A 1 -9.29 17.87 -14.11
CA MET A 1 -10.60 17.67 -13.45
C MET A 1 -10.43 16.55 -12.44
N ALA A 2 -10.68 16.79 -11.15
CA ALA A 2 -10.52 15.77 -10.13
C ALA A 2 -11.58 14.68 -10.31
N LYS A 3 -11.17 13.41 -10.36
CA LYS A 3 -12.09 12.28 -10.43
C LYS A 3 -12.48 11.90 -9.00
N PHE A 4 -13.71 12.16 -8.62
CA PHE A 4 -14.24 11.73 -7.32
C PHE A 4 -14.60 10.24 -7.41
N LEU A 5 -13.98 9.45 -6.55
CA LEU A 5 -14.17 8.01 -6.49
C LEU A 5 -14.94 7.67 -5.23
N ASN A 6 -15.94 6.79 -5.36
CA ASN A 6 -16.52 6.11 -4.21
C ASN A 6 -15.59 4.97 -3.76
N THR A 7 -15.86 4.36 -2.60
CA THR A 7 -15.02 3.31 -2.01
C THR A 7 -14.75 2.15 -2.98
N SER A 8 -15.76 1.69 -3.71
CA SER A 8 -15.62 0.60 -4.68
C SER A 8 -14.71 0.97 -5.84
N ALA A 9 -14.86 2.18 -6.37
CA ALA A 9 -14.02 2.67 -7.46
C ALA A 9 -12.58 2.88 -7.00
N THR A 10 -12.37 3.42 -5.79
CA THR A 10 -11.04 3.56 -5.19
C THR A 10 -10.33 2.22 -5.04
N ASN A 11 -11.03 1.20 -4.52
CA ASN A 11 -10.46 -0.15 -4.42
C ASN A 11 -10.13 -0.73 -5.80
N TYR A 12 -11.03 -0.60 -6.76
CA TYR A 12 -10.79 -1.08 -8.13
C TYR A 12 -9.54 -0.44 -8.74
N PHE A 13 -9.40 0.89 -8.70
CA PHE A 13 -8.25 1.57 -9.27
C PHE A 13 -6.95 1.22 -8.52
N LEU A 14 -7.01 1.05 -7.20
CA LEU A 14 -5.86 0.64 -6.42
C LEU A 14 -5.41 -0.78 -6.77
N GLU A 15 -6.34 -1.73 -6.92
CA GLU A 15 -6.03 -3.08 -7.36
C GLU A 15 -5.38 -3.10 -8.73
N GLU A 16 -5.94 -2.38 -9.70
CA GLU A 16 -5.38 -2.30 -11.05
C GLU A 16 -4.00 -1.62 -11.06
N LEU A 17 -3.79 -0.60 -10.21
CA LEU A 17 -2.50 0.05 -10.04
C LEU A 17 -1.45 -0.93 -9.50
N ILE A 18 -1.79 -1.72 -8.48
CA ILE A 18 -0.89 -2.74 -7.93
C ILE A 18 -0.59 -3.79 -9.01
N LYS A 19 -1.63 -4.36 -9.65
CA LYS A 19 -1.47 -5.37 -10.72
C LYS A 19 -0.61 -4.85 -11.88
N GLY A 20 -0.80 -3.60 -12.28
CA GLY A 20 -0.08 -2.97 -13.38
C GLY A 20 1.38 -2.64 -13.10
N ALA A 21 1.81 -2.57 -11.83
CA ALA A 21 3.20 -2.26 -11.49
C ALA A 21 4.14 -3.39 -11.94
N LYS A 22 5.17 -3.03 -12.73
CA LYS A 22 6.16 -3.96 -13.31
C LYS A 22 7.55 -3.85 -12.68
N ASP A 23 8.03 -2.63 -12.44
CA ASP A 23 9.39 -2.39 -11.96
C ASP A 23 9.43 -1.90 -10.49
N ARG A 24 8.57 -0.93 -10.17
CA ARG A 24 8.48 -0.35 -8.82
C ARG A 24 7.04 0.09 -8.54
N LEU A 25 6.60 -0.14 -7.31
CA LEU A 25 5.33 0.36 -6.77
C LEU A 25 5.63 1.25 -5.57
N VAL A 26 5.12 2.48 -5.56
CA VAL A 26 5.23 3.36 -4.39
C VAL A 26 3.82 3.72 -3.93
N LEU A 27 3.47 3.31 -2.71
CA LEU A 27 2.21 3.64 -2.05
C LEU A 27 2.49 4.66 -0.95
N ILE A 28 1.84 5.81 -1.02
CA ILE A 28 1.96 6.86 -0.02
C ILE A 28 0.57 7.14 0.52
N SER A 29 0.33 6.87 1.80
CA SER A 29 -0.97 7.12 2.42
C SER A 29 -0.82 7.51 3.89
N PRO A 30 -1.43 8.63 4.35
CA PRO A 30 -1.47 8.96 5.76
C PRO A 30 -2.05 7.82 6.60
N PHE A 31 -3.04 7.09 6.07
CA PHE A 31 -3.67 5.95 6.72
C PHE A 31 -3.51 4.70 5.84
N LEU A 32 -2.68 3.77 6.29
CA LEU A 32 -2.52 2.49 5.60
C LEU A 32 -3.58 1.53 6.11
N LYS A 33 -4.48 1.11 5.22
CA LYS A 33 -5.47 0.05 5.43
C LYS A 33 -5.42 -0.92 4.26
N LEU A 34 -4.83 -2.09 4.48
CA LEU A 34 -4.74 -3.14 3.48
C LEU A 34 -5.79 -4.20 3.77
N ASN A 35 -6.75 -4.39 2.86
CA ASN A 35 -7.64 -5.54 2.93
C ASN A 35 -6.92 -6.80 2.40
N ASP A 36 -7.53 -7.97 2.60
CA ASP A 36 -6.93 -9.25 2.20
C ASP A 36 -6.61 -9.29 0.71
N ARG A 37 -7.48 -8.72 -0.12
CA ARG A 37 -7.27 -8.63 -1.57
C ARG A 37 -6.02 -7.83 -1.94
N MET A 38 -5.77 -6.70 -1.28
CA MET A 38 -4.55 -5.91 -1.49
C MET A 38 -3.31 -6.65 -0.99
N LYS A 39 -3.42 -7.38 0.13
CA LYS A 39 -2.32 -8.18 0.68
C LYS A 39 -1.91 -9.28 -0.31
N GLU A 40 -2.87 -10.01 -0.88
CA GLU A 40 -2.61 -11.00 -1.94
C GLU A 40 -1.87 -10.38 -3.13
N LEU A 41 -2.36 -9.25 -3.64
CA LEU A 41 -1.73 -8.58 -4.78
C LEU A 41 -0.30 -8.11 -4.46
N LEU A 42 -0.08 -7.60 -3.24
CA LEU A 42 1.26 -7.20 -2.78
C LEU A 42 2.19 -8.41 -2.60
N GLU A 43 1.69 -9.54 -2.11
CA GLU A 43 2.43 -10.80 -2.04
C GLU A 43 2.85 -11.28 -3.43
N ASP A 44 1.97 -11.19 -4.43
CA ASP A 44 2.32 -11.51 -5.81
C ASP A 44 3.47 -10.62 -6.31
N LYS A 45 3.44 -9.31 -5.98
CA LYS A 45 4.54 -8.40 -6.33
C LYS A 45 5.83 -8.73 -5.59
N ASN A 46 5.74 -9.12 -4.33
CA ASN A 46 6.87 -9.58 -3.55
C ASN A 46 7.50 -10.85 -4.16
N ARG A 47 6.69 -11.82 -4.60
CA ARG A 47 7.15 -13.04 -5.30
C ARG A 47 7.84 -12.72 -6.62
N LEU A 48 7.32 -11.75 -7.36
CA LEU A 48 7.92 -11.23 -8.59
C LEU A 48 9.16 -10.35 -8.33
N LYS A 49 9.54 -10.15 -7.07
CA LYS A 49 10.70 -9.34 -6.65
C LYS A 49 10.60 -7.86 -7.07
N ILE A 50 9.38 -7.36 -7.24
CA ILE A 50 9.12 -5.96 -7.59
C ILE A 50 9.38 -5.09 -6.35
N ASP A 51 10.13 -4.00 -6.51
CA ASP A 51 10.44 -3.06 -5.41
C ASP A 51 9.15 -2.32 -5.00
N VAL A 52 8.57 -2.69 -3.86
CA VAL A 52 7.40 -2.01 -3.31
C VAL A 52 7.83 -1.14 -2.14
N ARG A 53 7.44 0.13 -2.15
CA ARG A 53 7.69 1.07 -1.06
C ARG A 53 6.38 1.63 -0.54
N ILE A 54 6.15 1.48 0.76
CA ILE A 54 4.95 1.97 1.42
C ILE A 54 5.37 3.03 2.43
N VAL A 55 4.92 4.26 2.22
CA VAL A 55 5.11 5.38 3.15
C VAL A 55 3.78 5.67 3.83
N TYR A 56 3.76 5.63 5.16
CA TYR A 56 2.55 5.87 5.95
C TYR A 56 2.83 6.64 7.23
N GLY A 57 1.81 7.28 7.81
CA GLY A 57 2.01 8.24 8.90
C GLY A 57 1.08 8.05 10.11
N LYS A 58 -0.22 8.21 9.95
CA LYS A 58 -1.23 8.25 11.02
C LYS A 58 -1.91 6.89 11.28
N SER A 59 -1.28 5.77 10.94
CA SER A 59 -1.85 4.44 11.18
C SER A 59 -1.33 3.80 12.46
N GLU A 60 -2.24 3.39 13.34
CA GLU A 60 -2.03 2.35 14.33
C GLU A 60 -2.15 0.99 13.62
N LEU A 61 -1.12 0.61 12.85
CA LEU A 61 -1.08 -0.74 12.29
C LEU A 61 -1.12 -1.75 13.43
N GLN A 62 -1.99 -2.75 13.31
CA GLN A 62 -2.02 -3.81 14.31
C GLN A 62 -0.70 -4.60 14.28
N PRO A 63 -0.25 -5.20 15.41
CA PRO A 63 0.99 -5.97 15.45
C PRO A 63 1.09 -7.02 14.33
N GLN A 64 -0.03 -7.69 14.01
CA GLN A 64 -0.11 -8.68 12.93
C GLN A 64 0.15 -8.07 11.55
N GLU A 65 -0.31 -6.85 11.29
CA GLU A 65 -0.06 -6.16 10.01
C GLU A 65 1.41 -5.75 9.90
N ILE A 66 2.02 -5.32 11.01
CA ILE A 66 3.44 -4.99 11.06
C ILE A 66 4.29 -6.24 10.80
N GLU A 67 3.95 -7.36 11.45
CA GLU A 67 4.62 -8.65 11.23
C GLU A 67 4.48 -9.12 9.78
N TRP A 68 3.27 -9.04 9.23
CA TRP A 68 3.04 -9.40 7.83
C TRP A 68 3.87 -8.52 6.89
N LEU A 69 3.92 -7.21 7.09
CA LEU A 69 4.73 -6.29 6.28
C LEU A 69 6.23 -6.61 6.39
N LYS A 70 6.72 -6.92 7.61
CA LYS A 70 8.13 -7.29 7.85
C LYS A 70 8.52 -8.61 7.21
N ALA A 71 7.57 -9.53 7.02
CA ALA A 71 7.83 -10.82 6.38
C ALA A 71 8.10 -10.73 4.87
N GLN A 72 7.82 -9.58 4.23
CA GLN A 72 7.93 -9.41 2.78
C GLN A 72 9.30 -8.83 2.39
N SER A 73 10.15 -9.64 1.75
CA SER A 73 11.54 -9.25 1.44
C SER A 73 11.69 -8.06 0.47
N PHE A 74 10.71 -7.83 -0.41
CA PHE A 74 10.71 -6.78 -1.43
C PHE A 74 9.71 -5.65 -1.14
N ILE A 75 9.05 -5.67 0.03
CA ILE A 75 8.17 -4.59 0.46
C ILE A 75 8.85 -3.85 1.60
N ARG A 76 9.14 -2.57 1.39
CA ARG A 76 9.76 -1.70 2.38
C ARG A 76 8.75 -0.71 2.91
N THR A 77 8.68 -0.61 4.23
CA THR A 77 7.78 0.28 4.93
C THR A 77 8.57 1.42 5.56
N ILE A 78 8.08 2.65 5.36
CA ILE A 78 8.62 3.86 5.98
C ILE A 78 7.49 4.52 6.75
N PHE A 79 7.66 4.59 8.06
CA PHE A 79 6.78 5.35 8.93
C PHE A 79 7.25 6.80 9.00
N PHE A 80 6.36 7.75 8.68
CA PHE A 80 6.65 9.18 8.72
C PHE A 80 5.64 9.92 9.60
N ILE A 81 6.06 10.22 10.84
CA ILE A 81 5.22 10.80 11.90
C ILE A 81 4.66 12.20 11.56
N ASN A 82 5.31 12.93 10.64
CA ASN A 82 4.94 14.29 10.25
C ASN A 82 4.28 14.36 8.87
N MET A 83 3.67 13.27 8.39
CA MET A 83 3.01 13.28 7.08
C MET A 83 1.83 14.26 7.10
N PRO A 84 1.83 15.34 6.30
CA PRO A 84 0.70 16.25 6.26
C PRO A 84 -0.51 15.50 5.72
N THR A 85 -1.63 15.55 6.44
CA THR A 85 -2.94 15.24 5.87
C THR A 85 -3.20 16.30 4.80
N ALA A 86 -2.84 16.00 3.55
CA ALA A 86 -3.28 16.81 2.43
C ALA A 86 -4.80 16.62 2.32
N PHE A 87 -5.53 17.73 2.48
CA PHE A 87 -6.98 17.84 2.32
C PHE A 87 -7.40 17.65 0.87
#